data_AF-A0A3N5ZW94-F1
#
_entry.id   AF-A0A3N5ZW94-F1
#
_cell.length_a   1.000
_cell.length_b   1.000
_cell.length_c   1.000
_cell.angle_alpha   90.00
_cell.angle_beta   90.00
_cell.angle_gamma   90.00
#
_symmetry.space_group_name_H-M   'P 1'
#
loop_
_entity.id
_entity.type
_entity.pdbx_description
1 polymer ?
#
loop_
_entity_poly.entity_id
_entity_poly.type
_entity_poly.pdbx_seq_one_letter_code
_entity_poly.pdbx_strand_id
1 'polypeptide(L)'
;MALPCIEMLAATPEILRGLMSEISDEDARWKPAPDRFSIAEVLAHLSHSEGHCYRLRLDRFMAEDRPELEPDDASFHLDLYRNADPEDAFDHFEDQRITNVELLRTLTDEAGKRVALHR
;
A
#
# COMPACT_ATOMS: atom_id res chain seq x y z
N MET A 1 15.74 12.88 -15.39
CA MET A 1 14.86 11.72 -15.67
C MET A 1 13.72 11.78 -14.66
N ALA A 2 12.73 10.90 -14.76
CA ALA A 2 11.68 10.75 -13.76
C ALA A 2 11.97 9.50 -12.94
N LEU A 3 11.43 9.42 -11.71
CA LEU A 3 11.56 8.23 -10.88
C LEU A 3 11.03 6.98 -11.63
N PRO A 4 11.73 5.84 -11.56
CA PRO A 4 11.30 4.63 -12.25
C PRO A 4 10.02 4.06 -11.63
N CYS A 5 9.31 3.22 -12.39
CA CYS A 5 8.16 2.43 -11.94
C CYS A 5 6.91 3.21 -11.48
N ILE A 6 6.86 4.54 -11.56
CA ILE A 6 5.65 5.32 -11.22
C ILE A 6 4.42 4.83 -12.00
N GLU A 7 4.57 4.55 -13.29
CA GLU A 7 3.44 4.09 -14.13
C GLU A 7 2.91 2.72 -13.71
N MET A 8 3.75 1.87 -13.11
CA MET A 8 3.31 0.59 -12.54
C MET A 8 2.46 0.82 -11.28
N LEU A 9 2.87 1.76 -10.42
CA LEU A 9 2.09 2.14 -9.24
C LEU A 9 0.75 2.75 -9.64
N ALA A 10 0.76 3.59 -10.68
CA ALA A 10 -0.43 4.26 -11.22
C ALA A 10 -1.44 3.27 -11.84
N ALA A 11 -0.96 2.20 -12.50
CA ALA A 11 -1.82 1.18 -13.09
C ALA A 11 -2.39 0.16 -12.08
N THR A 12 -1.83 0.08 -10.87
CA THR A 12 -2.19 -0.95 -9.88
C THR A 12 -3.69 -0.91 -9.50
N PRO A 13 -4.30 0.26 -9.20
CA PRO A 13 -5.75 0.38 -8.96
C PRO A 13 -6.61 -0.27 -10.04
N GLU A 14 -6.42 0.10 -11.31
CA GLU A 14 -7.27 -0.42 -12.40
C GLU A 14 -7.10 -1.93 -12.58
N ILE A 15 -5.87 -2.44 -12.44
CA ILE A 15 -5.59 -3.88 -12.52
C ILE A 15 -6.32 -4.64 -11.39
N LEU A 16 -6.21 -4.16 -10.15
CA LEU A 16 -6.86 -4.79 -9.01
C LEU A 16 -8.38 -4.74 -9.11
N ARG A 17 -8.95 -3.61 -9.56
CA ARG A 17 -10.39 -3.48 -9.77
C ARG A 17 -10.91 -4.46 -10.82
N GLY A 18 -10.15 -4.65 -11.91
CA GLY A 18 -10.44 -5.68 -12.91
C GLY A 18 -10.44 -7.10 -12.32
N LEU A 19 -9.44 -7.43 -11.49
CA LEU A 19 -9.37 -8.72 -10.81
C LEU A 19 -10.52 -8.93 -9.81
N MET A 20 -10.90 -7.88 -9.07
CA MET A 20 -11.97 -7.94 -8.07
C MET A 20 -13.36 -8.08 -8.68
N SER A 21 -13.58 -7.59 -9.91
CA SER A 21 -14.90 -7.58 -10.56
C SER A 21 -15.56 -8.95 -10.72
N GLU A 22 -14.78 -10.03 -10.70
CA GLU A 22 -15.25 -11.41 -10.84
C GLU A 22 -15.24 -12.20 -9.50
N ILE A 23 -14.96 -11.53 -8.38
CA ILE A 23 -14.83 -12.15 -7.05
C ILE A 23 -16.13 -11.98 -6.29
N SER A 24 -16.68 -13.09 -5.77
CA SER A 24 -17.85 -13.04 -4.88
C SER A 24 -17.45 -12.58 -3.47
N ASP A 25 -18.40 -12.04 -2.69
CA ASP A 25 -18.14 -11.69 -1.28
C ASP A 25 -17.70 -12.91 -0.45
N GLU A 26 -18.25 -14.09 -0.75
CA GLU A 26 -17.84 -15.35 -0.11
C GLU A 26 -16.37 -15.68 -0.41
N ASP A 27 -15.96 -15.61 -1.68
CA ASP A 27 -14.57 -15.85 -2.09
C ASP A 27 -13.63 -14.79 -1.52
N ALA A 28 -14.06 -13.53 -1.48
CA ALA A 28 -13.28 -12.43 -0.91
C ALA A 28 -12.95 -12.66 0.57
N ARG A 29 -13.89 -13.26 1.31
CA ARG A 29 -13.76 -13.54 2.75
C ARG A 29 -13.18 -14.92 3.06
N TRP A 30 -13.14 -15.82 2.07
CA TRP A 30 -12.60 -17.16 2.25
C TRP A 30 -11.10 -17.11 2.62
N LYS A 31 -10.73 -17.88 3.65
CA LYS A 31 -9.35 -18.03 4.11
C LYS A 31 -8.78 -19.37 3.66
N PRO A 32 -7.64 -19.40 2.95
CA PRO A 32 -7.01 -20.66 2.52
C PRO A 32 -6.44 -21.47 3.68
N ALA A 33 -6.09 -20.81 4.78
CA ALA A 33 -5.71 -21.42 6.06
C ALA A 33 -5.91 -20.40 7.20
N PRO A 34 -5.99 -20.84 8.47
CA PRO A 34 -6.20 -19.94 9.60
C PRO A 34 -5.15 -18.82 9.74
N ASP A 35 -3.91 -19.11 9.34
CA ASP A 35 -2.72 -18.23 9.42
C ASP A 35 -2.45 -17.44 8.12
N ARG A 36 -3.33 -17.55 7.12
CA ARG A 36 -3.22 -16.84 5.84
C ARG A 36 -4.26 -15.75 5.74
N PHE A 37 -4.01 -14.77 4.87
CA PHE A 37 -4.99 -13.73 4.58
C PHE A 37 -6.03 -14.24 3.57
N SER A 38 -7.27 -13.84 3.76
CA SER A 38 -8.28 -13.79 2.69
C SER A 38 -7.96 -12.62 1.73
N ILE A 39 -8.68 -12.53 0.62
CA ILE A 39 -8.57 -11.38 -0.29
C ILE A 39 -8.96 -10.09 0.43
N ALA A 40 -10.03 -10.10 1.22
CA ALA A 40 -10.45 -8.95 2.01
C ALA A 40 -9.36 -8.49 3.00
N GLU A 41 -8.68 -9.43 3.67
CA GLU A 41 -7.56 -9.10 4.56
C GLU A 41 -6.35 -8.57 3.79
N VAL A 42 -6.11 -9.03 2.55
CA VAL A 42 -5.08 -8.46 1.67
C VAL A 42 -5.41 -7.03 1.26
N LEU A 43 -6.66 -6.73 0.90
CA LEU A 43 -7.09 -5.38 0.52
C LEU A 43 -7.00 -4.42 1.71
N ALA A 44 -7.43 -4.85 2.88
CA ALA A 44 -7.29 -4.08 4.12
C ALA A 44 -5.83 -3.83 4.48
N HIS A 45 -4.96 -4.83 4.33
CA HIS A 45 -3.52 -4.67 4.53
C HIS A 45 -2.91 -3.69 3.54
N LEU A 46 -3.26 -3.80 2.25
CA LEU A 46 -2.77 -2.91 1.21
C LEU A 46 -3.15 -1.45 1.48
N SER A 47 -4.41 -1.22 1.84
CA SER A 47 -4.95 0.07 2.25
C SER A 47 -4.22 0.65 3.46
N HIS A 48 -4.04 -0.16 4.50
CA HIS A 48 -3.29 0.26 5.68
C HIS A 48 -1.84 0.61 5.36
N SER A 49 -1.13 -0.23 4.61
CA SER A 49 0.29 -0.04 4.27
C SER A 49 0.55 1.18 3.39
N GLU A 50 -0.38 1.56 2.50
CA GLU A 50 -0.24 2.74 1.65
C GLU A 50 -0.07 4.03 2.47
N GLY A 51 -0.86 4.17 3.55
CA GLY A 51 -0.71 5.27 4.50
C GLY A 51 0.36 5.04 5.57
N HIS A 52 0.25 3.93 6.30
CA HIS A 52 1.06 3.64 7.49
C HIS A 52 2.54 3.42 7.18
N CYS A 53 2.84 2.80 6.04
CA CYS A 53 4.20 2.45 5.65
C CYS A 53 4.71 3.36 4.53
N TYR A 54 4.10 3.29 3.34
CA TYR A 54 4.70 3.90 2.15
C TYR A 54 4.64 5.43 2.18
N ARG A 55 3.48 6.02 2.46
CA ARG A 55 3.37 7.47 2.57
C ARG A 55 4.18 8.02 3.73
N LEU A 56 4.06 7.41 4.91
CA LEU A 56 4.86 7.82 6.08
C LEU A 56 6.36 7.81 5.78
N ARG A 57 6.87 6.74 5.17
CA ARG A 57 8.29 6.63 4.81
C ARG A 57 8.70 7.66 3.77
N LEU A 58 7.86 7.92 2.77
CA LEU A 58 8.11 8.96 1.77
C LEU A 58 8.24 10.34 2.42
N ASP A 59 7.30 10.70 3.30
CA ASP A 59 7.33 11.99 4.01
C ASP A 59 8.61 12.12 4.83
N ARG A 60 9.02 11.06 5.53
CA ARG A 60 10.29 11.02 6.30
C ARG A 60 11.52 11.11 5.41
N PHE A 61 11.54 10.41 4.28
CA PHE A 61 12.61 10.57 3.30
C PHE A 61 12.75 12.03 2.87
N MET A 62 11.64 12.74 2.63
CA MET A 62 11.70 14.13 2.17
C MET A 62 12.06 15.12 3.28
N ALA A 63 11.69 14.84 4.53
CA ALA A 63 11.89 15.74 5.67
C ALA A 63 13.22 15.55 6.41
N GLU A 64 13.74 14.32 6.48
CA GLU A 64 14.88 13.93 7.32
C GLU A 64 16.08 13.51 6.46
N ASP A 65 17.30 13.81 6.93
CA ASP A 65 18.51 13.20 6.37
C ASP A 65 18.75 11.83 7.01
N ARG A 66 18.76 10.78 6.20
CA ARG A 66 18.98 9.38 6.62
C ARG A 66 18.07 8.94 7.78
N PRO A 67 16.73 9.02 7.63
CA PRO A 67 15.80 8.59 8.67
C PRO A 67 16.00 7.12 9.03
N GLU A 68 15.82 6.79 10.30
CA GLU A 68 15.73 5.40 10.74
C GLU A 68 14.29 4.91 10.65
N LEU A 69 14.04 3.84 9.90
CA LEU A 69 12.71 3.31 9.63
C LEU A 69 12.48 2.04 10.46
N GLU A 70 11.35 2.02 11.17
CA GLU A 70 10.88 0.85 11.89
C GLU A 70 10.51 -0.28 10.92
N PRO A 71 10.63 -1.56 11.36
CA PRO A 71 10.11 -2.69 10.62
C PRO A 71 8.62 -2.52 10.32
N ASP A 72 8.21 -2.91 9.11
CA ASP A 72 6.81 -3.00 8.72
C ASP A 72 6.43 -4.48 8.68
N ASP A 73 5.62 -4.91 9.64
CA ASP A 73 5.15 -6.29 9.77
C ASP A 73 3.64 -6.29 9.98
N ALA A 74 2.92 -6.87 9.03
CA ALA A 74 1.47 -6.99 9.06
C ALA A 74 0.95 -7.73 10.30
N SER A 75 1.77 -8.61 10.90
CA SER A 75 1.41 -9.35 12.12
C SER A 75 1.13 -8.45 13.33
N PHE A 76 1.67 -7.22 13.34
CA PHE A 76 1.39 -6.24 14.39
C PHE A 76 0.00 -5.59 14.26
N HIS A 77 -0.68 -5.83 13.14
CA HIS A 77 -1.90 -5.13 12.74
C HIS A 77 -3.04 -6.06 12.34
N LEU A 78 -2.93 -7.37 12.59
CA LEU A 78 -3.92 -8.37 12.14
C LEU A 78 -5.36 -8.06 12.55
N ASP A 79 -5.54 -7.48 13.73
CA ASP A 79 -6.87 -7.11 14.21
C ASP A 79 -7.51 -5.97 13.40
N LEU A 80 -6.71 -5.11 12.75
CA LEU A 80 -7.22 -4.05 11.87
C LEU A 80 -7.79 -4.61 10.56
N TYR A 81 -7.27 -5.75 10.10
CA TYR A 81 -7.69 -6.35 8.83
C TYR A 81 -8.88 -7.29 9.01
N ARG A 82 -9.08 -7.78 10.24
CA ARG A 82 -10.16 -8.71 10.55
C ARG A 82 -11.51 -8.04 10.32
N ASN A 83 -12.36 -8.70 9.54
CA ASN A 83 -13.71 -8.25 9.20
C ASN A 83 -13.78 -6.90 8.48
N ALA A 84 -12.66 -6.40 7.94
CA ALA A 84 -12.68 -5.23 7.08
C ALA A 84 -13.61 -5.48 5.89
N ASP A 85 -14.28 -4.41 5.45
CA ASP A 85 -15.02 -4.45 4.20
C ASP A 85 -14.04 -4.33 3.02
N PRO A 86 -14.01 -5.29 2.08
CA PRO A 86 -13.03 -5.29 1.01
C PRO A 86 -13.20 -4.12 0.03
N GLU A 87 -14.43 -3.66 -0.21
CA GLU A 87 -14.69 -2.53 -1.12
C GLU A 87 -14.27 -1.22 -0.46
N ASP A 88 -14.67 -0.98 0.80
CA ASP A 88 -14.24 0.22 1.53
C ASP A 88 -12.72 0.29 1.67
N ALA A 89 -12.07 -0.85 1.95
CA ALA A 89 -10.62 -0.94 2.05
C ALA A 89 -9.94 -0.61 0.71
N PHE A 90 -10.48 -1.12 -0.39
CA PHE A 90 -9.94 -0.92 -1.72
C PHE A 90 -10.14 0.52 -2.21
N ASP A 91 -11.33 1.10 -2.05
CA ASP A 91 -11.59 2.49 -2.41
C ASP A 91 -10.65 3.43 -1.62
N HIS A 92 -10.42 3.17 -0.32
CA HIS A 92 -9.45 3.95 0.47
C HIS A 92 -8.02 3.82 -0.06
N PHE A 93 -7.62 2.61 -0.45
CA PHE A 93 -6.31 2.36 -1.06
C PHE A 93 -6.14 3.16 -2.36
N GLU A 94 -7.17 3.20 -3.21
CA GLU A 94 -7.08 3.87 -4.50
C GLU A 94 -6.96 5.38 -4.37
N ASP A 95 -7.73 5.99 -3.47
CA ASP A 95 -7.63 7.42 -3.16
C ASP A 95 -6.21 7.79 -2.70
N GLN A 96 -5.64 6.98 -1.81
CA GLN A 96 -4.26 7.17 -1.33
C GLN A 96 -3.25 6.96 -2.46
N ARG A 97 -3.41 5.92 -3.28
CA ARG A 97 -2.49 5.60 -4.37
C ARG A 97 -2.46 6.71 -5.41
N ILE A 98 -3.61 7.27 -5.79
CA ILE A 98 -3.70 8.39 -6.73
C ILE A 98 -2.93 9.59 -6.17
N THR A 99 -3.22 9.97 -4.93
CA THR A 99 -2.56 11.08 -4.25
C THR A 99 -1.04 10.88 -4.14
N ASN A 100 -0.60 9.67 -3.80
CA ASN A 100 0.81 9.34 -3.65
C ASN A 100 1.54 9.35 -5.00
N VAL A 101 0.92 8.84 -6.06
CA VAL A 101 1.47 8.88 -7.42
C VAL A 101 1.63 10.32 -7.92
N GLU A 102 0.64 11.18 -7.68
CA GLU A 102 0.73 12.60 -8.02
C GLU A 102 1.90 13.26 -7.31
N LEU A 103 2.08 13.01 -6.01
CA LEU A 103 3.24 13.49 -5.25
C LEU A 103 4.55 12.97 -5.84
N LEU A 104 4.68 11.66 -6.08
CA LEU A 104 5.89 11.05 -6.62
C LEU A 104 6.29 11.64 -7.98
N ARG A 105 5.33 12.00 -8.83
CA ARG A 105 5.57 12.64 -10.14
C ARG A 105 6.20 14.04 -10.01
N THR A 106 6.06 14.71 -8.87
CA THR A 106 6.71 16.01 -8.62
C THR A 106 8.16 15.89 -8.18
N LEU A 107 8.60 14.69 -7.79
CA LEU A 107 9.93 14.47 -7.24
C LEU A 107 10.98 14.30 -8.35
N THR A 108 12.21 14.69 -8.04
CA THR A 108 13.35 14.57 -8.92
C THR A 108 14.06 13.23 -8.73
N ASP A 109 14.89 12.82 -9.69
CA ASP A 109 15.75 11.64 -9.55
C ASP A 109 16.67 11.72 -8.32
N GLU A 110 17.10 12.92 -7.92
CA GLU A 110 17.92 13.10 -6.71
C GLU A 110 17.15 12.73 -5.43
N ALA A 111 15.84 12.98 -5.39
CA ALA A 111 15.00 12.52 -4.28
C ALA A 111 14.98 10.98 -4.20
N GLY A 112 15.00 10.30 -5.35
CA GLY A 112 15.09 8.84 -5.43
C GLY A 112 16.43 8.24 -4.99
N LYS A 113 17.48 9.05 -4.83
CA LYS A 113 18.80 8.61 -4.33
C LYS A 113 18.94 8.69 -2.82
N ARG A 114 17.93 9.21 -2.11
CA ARG A 114 17.97 9.32 -0.65
C ARG A 114 17.96 7.92 -0.03
N VAL A 115 18.65 7.79 1.10
CA VAL A 115 18.81 6.50 1.80
C VAL A 115 18.31 6.62 3.23
N ALA A 116 17.88 5.50 3.80
CA ALA A 116 17.41 5.38 5.17
C ALA A 116 18.16 4.24 5.88
N LEU A 117 18.07 4.21 7.21
CA LEU A 117 18.55 3.10 8.02
C LEU A 117 17.38 2.16 8.30
N HIS A 118 17.54 0.87 8.00
CA HIS A 118 16.60 -0.17 8.42
C HIS A 118 17.17 -0.90 9.63
N ARG A 119 16.35 -1.09 10.65
CA ARG A 119 16.67 -1.94 11.80
C ARG A 119 16.06 -3.34 11.64
#